data_AF-A0A497QIF8-F1
#
_entry.id   AF-A0A497QIF8-F1
#
_cell.length_a   1.000
_cell.length_b   1.000
_cell.length_c   1.000
_cell.angle_alpha   90.00
_cell.angle_beta   90.00
_cell.angle_gamma   90.00
#
_symmetry.space_group_name_H-M   'P 1'
#
loop_
_entity.id
_entity.type
_entity.pdbx_description
1 polymer ?
#
loop_
_entity_poly.entity_id
_entity_poly.type
_entity_poly.pdbx_seq_one_letter_code
_entity_poly.pdbx_strand_id
1 'polypeptide(L)'
;MVCVIHKHSNQIIFFQRNESHPIQVDLLEKTQNFIQTDRRIQNRPIFSLESVQLNNLHNLIWVGNYTYVVLLIHQKPSPMEREMLQTFSVRLESRFASELQGLYSTYLGNIDIFLQDLPTRQNLKKMAEETFNIKYTKPYYFREVDMPPSGLAGEIIKYIQLQIENQGFVYIPHILTHFDAIYPFQKLKIQELVYKLIKSGNLYLN
;
A
#
# COMPACT_ATOMS: atom_id res chain seq x y z
N MET A 1 3.72 -6.13 -3.49
CA MET A 1 3.63 -7.30 -2.57
C MET A 1 3.72 -6.79 -1.15
N VAL A 2 2.88 -7.25 -0.23
CA VAL A 2 2.89 -6.80 1.18
C VAL A 2 3.26 -7.94 2.12
N CYS A 3 4.09 -7.66 3.12
CA CYS A 3 4.54 -8.58 4.15
C CYS A 3 4.43 -7.91 5.52
N VAL A 4 4.00 -8.65 6.54
CA VAL A 4 3.96 -8.19 7.93
C VAL A 4 4.83 -9.12 8.75
N ILE A 5 5.79 -8.53 9.46
CA ILE A 5 6.74 -9.23 10.33
C ILE A 5 6.51 -8.74 11.75
N HIS A 6 6.38 -9.67 12.69
CA HIS A 6 6.29 -9.34 14.10
C HIS A 6 7.67 -8.96 14.65
N LYS A 7 7.78 -7.79 15.30
CA LYS A 7 9.04 -7.19 15.74
C LYS A 7 9.84 -8.04 16.71
N HIS A 8 9.17 -8.62 17.70
CA HIS A 8 9.87 -9.31 18.79
C HIS A 8 10.32 -10.73 18.41
N SER A 9 9.51 -11.45 17.66
CA SER A 9 9.84 -12.82 17.24
C SER A 9 10.45 -12.91 15.85
N ASN A 10 10.44 -11.80 15.11
CA ASN A 10 10.81 -11.73 13.71
C ASN A 10 9.99 -12.66 12.81
N GLN A 11 8.92 -13.31 13.26
CA GLN A 11 8.12 -14.20 12.39
C GLN A 11 7.26 -13.41 11.41
N ILE A 12 7.12 -13.94 10.19
CA ILE A 12 6.17 -13.44 9.20
C ILE A 12 4.77 -13.86 9.65
N ILE A 13 3.92 -12.88 9.99
CA ILE A 13 2.54 -13.13 10.41
C ILE A 13 1.55 -13.00 9.26
N PHE A 14 1.93 -12.31 8.19
CA PHE A 14 1.11 -12.19 6.99
C PHE A 14 1.93 -11.88 5.75
N PHE A 15 1.47 -12.41 4.63
CA PHE A 15 2.05 -12.18 3.33
C PHE A 15 0.99 -12.23 2.24
N GLN A 16 0.97 -11.23 1.37
CA GLN A 16 0.12 -11.19 0.19
C GLN A 16 0.93 -10.78 -1.04
N ARG A 17 0.95 -11.70 -2.00
CA ARG A 17 1.56 -11.50 -3.33
C ARG A 17 0.61 -10.77 -4.28
N ASN A 18 1.20 -10.16 -5.30
CA ASN A 18 0.45 -9.82 -6.50
C ASN A 18 0.52 -11.04 -7.44
N GLU A 19 -0.60 -11.46 -8.03
CA GLU A 19 -0.72 -12.73 -8.76
C GLU A 19 0.23 -12.82 -9.97
N SER A 20 0.64 -11.68 -10.53
CA SER A 20 1.46 -11.61 -11.73
C SER A 20 2.95 -11.91 -11.53
N HIS A 21 3.44 -12.09 -10.30
CA HIS A 21 4.87 -12.31 -10.02
C HIS A 21 5.07 -13.54 -9.12
N PRO A 22 5.79 -14.59 -9.57
CA PRO A 22 6.08 -15.75 -8.74
C PRO A 22 6.95 -15.34 -7.53
N ILE A 23 6.62 -15.90 -6.36
CA ILE A 23 7.35 -15.65 -5.11
C ILE A 23 8.73 -16.30 -5.23
N GLN A 24 9.79 -15.51 -5.05
CA GLN A 24 11.08 -16.04 -4.68
C GLN A 24 11.09 -16.14 -3.16
N VAL A 25 11.03 -17.35 -2.59
CA VAL A 25 11.06 -17.58 -1.12
C VAL A 25 12.28 -16.86 -0.52
N ASP A 26 13.40 -16.91 -1.23
CA ASP A 26 14.62 -16.15 -0.97
C ASP A 26 14.40 -14.66 -0.71
N LEU A 27 13.41 -14.04 -1.36
CA LEU A 27 13.15 -12.61 -1.21
C LEU A 27 12.55 -12.28 0.17
N LEU A 28 11.67 -13.14 0.69
CA LEU A 28 11.06 -12.94 2.00
C LEU A 28 12.10 -13.09 3.11
N GLU A 29 12.93 -14.13 3.02
CA GLU A 29 14.04 -14.35 3.95
C GLU A 29 15.05 -13.19 3.88
N LYS A 30 15.39 -12.72 2.68
CA LYS A 30 16.27 -11.56 2.50
C LYS A 30 15.68 -10.29 3.11
N THR A 31 14.38 -10.02 2.92
CA THR A 31 13.71 -8.86 3.53
C THR A 31 13.71 -8.97 5.06
N GLN A 32 13.42 -10.14 5.59
CA GLN A 32 13.43 -10.41 7.03
C GLN A 32 14.83 -10.21 7.63
N ASN A 33 15.86 -10.82 7.04
CA ASN A 33 17.26 -10.65 7.44
C ASN A 33 17.72 -9.20 7.32
N PHE A 34 17.31 -8.51 6.25
CA PHE A 34 17.64 -7.11 6.03
C PHE A 34 17.05 -6.22 7.13
N ILE A 35 15.78 -6.43 7.50
CA ILE A 35 15.15 -5.69 8.59
C ILE A 35 15.94 -5.87 9.88
N GLN A 36 16.35 -7.11 10.22
CA GLN A 36 17.08 -7.39 11.45
C GLN A 36 18.48 -6.77 11.50
N THR A 37 19.17 -6.68 10.36
CA THR A 37 20.58 -6.29 10.29
C THR A 37 20.79 -4.82 9.97
N ASP A 38 19.84 -4.17 9.30
CA ASP A 38 19.98 -2.77 8.90
C ASP A 38 19.67 -1.81 10.06
N ARG A 39 20.72 -1.13 10.52
CA ARG A 39 20.64 -0.15 11.63
C ARG A 39 19.69 1.00 11.35
N ARG A 40 19.44 1.38 10.09
CA ARG A 40 18.50 2.46 9.74
C ARG A 40 17.06 2.07 10.05
N ILE A 41 16.75 0.78 10.00
CA ILE A 41 15.43 0.24 10.34
C ILE A 41 15.34 -0.01 11.85
N GLN A 42 16.34 -0.67 12.43
CA GLN A 42 16.34 -1.01 13.85
C GLN A 42 16.34 0.23 14.76
N ASN A 43 17.04 1.30 14.37
CA ASN A 43 17.09 2.55 15.15
C ASN A 43 15.97 3.53 14.75
N ARG A 44 15.06 3.14 13.86
CA ARG A 44 14.01 4.02 13.37
C ARG A 44 12.96 4.24 14.47
N PRO A 45 12.45 5.47 14.65
CA PRO A 45 11.34 5.71 15.56
C PRO A 45 10.11 4.85 15.22
N ILE A 46 9.32 4.52 16.25
CA ILE A 46 8.00 3.91 16.05
C ILE A 46 7.10 4.89 15.29
N PHE A 47 6.21 4.35 14.46
CA PHE A 47 5.31 5.09 13.56
C PHE A 47 6.05 5.93 12.53
N SER A 48 7.09 5.34 11.94
CA SER A 48 7.85 6.00 10.89
C SER A 48 8.01 5.11 9.66
N LEU A 49 8.30 5.77 8.55
CA LEU A 49 8.45 5.15 7.25
C LEU A 49 9.91 5.19 6.82
N GLU A 50 10.39 4.09 6.26
CA GLU A 50 11.69 3.99 5.62
C GLU A 50 11.59 3.37 4.23
N SER A 51 12.46 3.81 3.31
CA SER A 51 12.51 3.30 1.94
C SER A 51 13.93 2.88 1.62
N VAL A 52 14.13 1.60 1.33
CA VAL A 52 15.44 1.05 0.95
C VAL A 52 15.33 0.25 -0.33
N GLN A 53 16.39 0.23 -1.13
CA GLN A 53 16.48 -0.64 -2.30
C GLN A 53 17.26 -1.91 -1.97
N LEU A 54 16.68 -3.07 -2.26
CA LEU A 54 17.27 -4.40 -2.07
C LEU A 54 16.99 -5.23 -3.32
N ASN A 55 18.03 -5.76 -3.98
CA ASN A 55 17.91 -6.63 -5.16
C ASN A 55 16.98 -6.07 -6.27
N ASN A 56 17.19 -4.80 -6.66
CA ASN A 56 16.37 -4.10 -7.66
C ASN A 56 14.89 -3.89 -7.28
N LEU A 57 14.52 -4.16 -6.02
CA LEU A 57 13.21 -3.86 -5.46
C LEU A 57 13.32 -2.74 -4.44
N HIS A 58 12.35 -1.84 -4.44
CA HIS A 58 12.17 -0.91 -3.35
C HIS A 58 11.34 -1.58 -2.25
N ASN A 59 11.93 -1.61 -1.06
CA ASN A 59 11.31 -1.99 0.20
C ASN A 59 10.85 -0.71 0.87
N LEU A 60 9.54 -0.52 0.90
CA LEU A 60 8.91 0.52 1.68
C LEU A 60 8.47 -0.10 3.01
N ILE A 61 9.05 0.36 4.11
CA ILE A 61 8.95 -0.28 5.42
C ILE A 61 8.32 0.70 6.40
N TRP A 62 7.17 0.34 6.95
CA TRP A 62 6.56 1.03 8.08
C TRP A 62 6.97 0.34 9.38
N VAL A 63 7.49 1.13 10.30
CA VAL A 63 7.94 0.68 11.62
C VAL A 63 6.79 0.91 12.61
N GLY A 64 6.00 -0.12 12.87
CA GLY A 64 4.89 -0.12 13.83
C GLY A 64 5.35 -0.32 15.28
N ASN A 65 4.43 -0.49 16.21
CA ASN A 65 4.76 -0.77 17.61
C ASN A 65 5.22 -2.22 17.78
N TYR A 66 4.42 -3.16 17.25
CA TYR A 66 4.71 -4.60 17.31
C TYR A 66 5.10 -5.18 15.96
N THR A 67 5.03 -4.41 14.87
CA THR A 67 5.25 -4.93 13.51
C THR A 67 6.23 -4.11 12.68
N TYR A 68 6.83 -4.78 11.71
CA TYR A 68 7.35 -4.18 10.50
C TYR A 68 6.40 -4.55 9.35
N VAL A 69 5.85 -3.54 8.69
CA VAL A 69 5.02 -3.76 7.51
C VAL A 69 5.80 -3.34 6.28
N VAL A 70 5.99 -4.26 5.35
CA VAL A 70 6.83 -4.08 4.16
C VAL A 70 5.98 -4.13 2.91
N LEU A 71 6.08 -3.09 2.08
CA LEU A 71 5.61 -3.09 0.72
C LEU A 71 6.80 -3.20 -0.24
N LEU A 72 6.84 -4.29 -0.99
CA LEU A 72 7.85 -4.62 -2.00
C LEU A 72 7.32 -4.26 -3.39
N ILE A 73 8.05 -3.38 -4.08
CA ILE A 73 7.68 -2.83 -5.39
C ILE A 73 8.90 -2.69 -6.31
N HIS A 74 8.70 -2.82 -7.62
CA HIS A 74 9.76 -2.75 -8.64
C HIS A 74 10.15 -1.33 -9.06
N GLN A 75 9.46 -0.33 -8.52
CA GLN A 75 9.65 1.08 -8.87
C GLN A 75 9.79 1.91 -7.60
N LYS A 76 10.29 3.14 -7.73
CA LYS A 76 10.38 4.06 -6.60
C LYS A 76 8.99 4.22 -5.96
N PRO A 77 8.86 4.16 -4.60
CA PRO A 77 7.56 4.27 -3.96
C PRO A 77 6.94 5.65 -4.17
N SER A 78 5.77 5.66 -4.80
CA SER A 78 4.91 6.81 -4.98
C SER A 78 4.36 7.30 -3.62
N PRO A 79 3.97 8.58 -3.50
CA PRO A 79 3.31 9.09 -2.29
C PRO A 79 2.09 8.28 -1.87
N MET A 80 1.36 7.74 -2.85
CA MET A 80 0.16 6.93 -2.60
C MET A 80 0.50 5.60 -1.92
N GLU A 81 1.50 4.88 -2.41
CA GLU A 81 1.98 3.63 -1.79
C GLU A 81 2.44 3.85 -0.34
N ARG A 82 3.04 5.01 -0.06
CA ARG A 82 3.42 5.44 1.30
C ARG A 82 2.20 5.62 2.21
N GLU A 83 1.20 6.36 1.74
CA GLU A 83 -0.03 6.59 2.51
C GLU A 83 -0.81 5.28 2.73
N MET A 84 -0.88 4.42 1.72
CA MET A 84 -1.53 3.11 1.81
C MET A 84 -0.85 2.22 2.83
N LEU A 85 0.48 2.12 2.78
CA LEU A 85 1.24 1.33 3.74
C LEU A 85 1.05 1.85 5.16
N GLN A 86 1.12 3.17 5.36
CA GLN A 86 0.86 3.80 6.65
C GLN A 86 -0.57 3.50 7.15
N THR A 87 -1.58 3.70 6.30
CA THR A 87 -2.99 3.45 6.65
C THR A 87 -3.20 2.00 7.06
N PHE A 88 -2.69 1.06 6.28
CA PHE A 88 -2.77 -0.36 6.57
C PHE A 88 -2.10 -0.70 7.90
N SER A 89 -0.88 -0.18 8.12
CA SER A 89 -0.11 -0.45 9.33
C SER A 89 -0.78 0.07 10.60
N VAL A 90 -1.35 1.28 10.53
CA VAL A 90 -2.12 1.86 11.65
C VAL A 90 -3.36 1.03 11.92
N ARG A 91 -4.15 0.67 10.90
CA ARG A 91 -5.34 -0.17 11.06
C ARG A 91 -4.99 -1.53 11.67
N LEU A 92 -3.90 -2.14 11.22
CA LEU A 92 -3.41 -3.43 11.70
C LEU A 92 -3.06 -3.38 13.19
N GLU A 93 -2.19 -2.44 13.57
CA GLU A 93 -1.72 -2.29 14.95
C GLU A 93 -2.87 -1.91 15.89
N SER A 94 -3.77 -1.02 15.48
CA SER A 94 -4.96 -0.69 16.29
C SER A 94 -5.92 -1.87 16.44
N ARG A 95 -6.06 -2.70 15.40
CA ARG A 95 -7.02 -3.80 15.41
C ARG A 95 -6.53 -5.00 16.22
N PHE A 96 -5.25 -5.33 16.08
CA PHE A 96 -4.66 -6.55 16.59
C PHE A 96 -3.63 -6.30 17.71
N ALA A 97 -3.65 -5.12 18.36
CA ALA A 97 -2.66 -4.74 19.37
C ALA A 97 -2.46 -5.83 20.45
N SER A 98 -3.57 -6.34 21.00
CA SER A 98 -3.54 -7.35 22.07
C SER A 98 -3.03 -8.70 21.56
N GLU A 99 -3.43 -9.09 20.36
CA GLU A 99 -3.00 -10.32 19.69
C GLU A 99 -1.51 -10.29 19.34
N LEU A 100 -1.02 -9.15 18.84
CA LEU A 100 0.38 -8.93 18.53
C LEU A 100 1.24 -8.96 19.79
N GLN A 101 0.84 -8.22 20.83
CA GLN A 101 1.55 -8.21 22.11
C GLN A 101 1.55 -9.60 22.77
N GLY A 102 0.43 -10.30 22.70
CA GLY A 102 0.21 -11.61 23.32
C GLY A 102 0.63 -12.81 22.47
N LEU A 103 1.23 -12.60 21.29
CA LEU A 103 1.39 -13.66 20.28
C LEU A 103 2.07 -14.91 20.85
N TYR A 104 3.14 -14.76 21.64
CA TYR A 104 3.87 -15.91 22.22
C TYR A 104 3.54 -16.20 23.67
N SER A 105 2.84 -15.31 24.38
CA SER A 105 2.45 -15.54 25.77
C SER A 105 1.07 -16.15 25.89
N THR A 106 0.11 -15.65 25.11
CA THR A 106 -1.31 -16.03 25.17
C THR A 106 -1.68 -16.97 24.04
N TYR A 107 -1.18 -16.70 22.83
CA TYR A 107 -1.56 -17.44 21.61
C TYR A 107 -0.54 -18.50 21.19
N LEU A 108 0.54 -18.69 21.96
CA LEU A 108 1.57 -19.73 21.73
C LEU A 108 2.16 -19.72 20.30
N GLY A 109 2.26 -18.54 19.68
CA GLY A 109 2.76 -18.36 18.33
C GLY A 109 1.75 -18.68 17.22
N ASN A 110 0.47 -18.89 17.55
CA ASN A 110 -0.57 -19.16 16.56
C ASN A 110 -0.89 -17.89 15.73
N ILE A 111 -0.36 -17.83 14.50
CA ILE A 111 -0.58 -16.72 13.57
C ILE A 111 -1.94 -16.79 12.84
N ASP A 112 -2.64 -17.93 12.90
CA ASP A 112 -3.92 -18.08 12.19
C ASP A 112 -5.00 -17.16 12.78
N ILE A 113 -4.83 -16.70 14.02
CA ILE A 113 -5.70 -15.72 14.68
C ILE A 113 -5.85 -14.42 13.87
N PHE A 114 -4.86 -14.07 13.04
CA PHE A 114 -4.90 -12.88 12.17
C PHE A 114 -5.66 -13.16 10.85
N LEU A 115 -5.83 -14.42 10.48
CA LEU A 115 -6.43 -14.85 9.22
C LEU A 115 -7.88 -15.30 9.37
N GLN A 116 -8.30 -15.66 10.58
CA GLN A 116 -9.67 -16.07 10.87
C GLN A 116 -10.66 -14.91 10.70
N ASP A 117 -11.70 -15.15 9.89
CA ASP A 117 -12.85 -14.26 9.83
C ASP A 117 -13.67 -14.42 11.10
N LEU A 118 -13.77 -13.34 11.89
CA LEU A 118 -14.66 -13.30 13.05
C LEU A 118 -15.91 -12.48 12.69
N PRO A 119 -17.09 -12.83 13.19
CA PRO A 119 -18.34 -12.10 12.89
C PRO A 119 -18.24 -10.59 13.18
N THR A 120 -17.44 -10.21 14.17
CA THR A 120 -17.24 -8.83 14.60
C THR A 120 -15.91 -8.24 14.12
N ARG A 121 -15.08 -9.03 13.43
CA ARG A 121 -13.73 -8.62 13.03
C ARG A 121 -13.33 -9.06 11.64
N GLN A 122 -13.00 -8.05 10.82
CA GLN A 122 -12.30 -8.22 9.57
C GLN A 122 -10.91 -8.84 9.80
N ASN A 123 -10.59 -9.88 9.03
CA ASN A 123 -9.27 -10.50 9.05
C ASN A 123 -8.22 -9.67 8.29
N LEU A 124 -6.95 -10.04 8.48
CA LEU A 124 -5.81 -9.30 7.93
C LEU A 124 -5.75 -9.34 6.41
N LYS A 125 -6.18 -10.45 5.79
CA LYS A 125 -6.27 -10.57 4.33
C LYS A 125 -7.25 -9.56 3.73
N LYS A 126 -8.48 -9.49 4.25
CA LYS A 126 -9.48 -8.51 3.82
C LYS A 126 -8.98 -7.09 4.05
N MET A 127 -8.35 -6.81 5.19
CA MET A 127 -7.81 -5.48 5.47
C MET A 127 -6.73 -5.05 4.44
N ALA A 128 -5.87 -5.98 4.05
CA ALA A 128 -4.87 -5.76 3.01
C ALA A 128 -5.54 -5.56 1.65
N GLU A 129 -6.51 -6.40 1.27
CA GLU A 129 -7.28 -6.23 0.04
C GLU A 129 -8.00 -4.87 0.00
N GLU A 130 -8.64 -4.44 1.09
CA GLU A 130 -9.26 -3.12 1.15
C GLU A 130 -8.25 -1.98 0.99
N THR A 131 -7.11 -2.10 1.67
CA THR A 131 -6.15 -0.98 1.67
C THR A 131 -5.37 -0.92 0.37
N PHE A 132 -5.00 -2.07 -0.18
CA PHE A 132 -4.15 -2.19 -1.36
C PHE A 132 -4.91 -2.33 -2.68
N ASN A 133 -6.12 -2.89 -2.69
CA ASN A 133 -6.95 -3.01 -3.89
C ASN A 133 -8.11 -2.01 -3.92
N ILE A 134 -8.81 -1.74 -2.80
CA ILE A 134 -10.07 -0.98 -2.81
C ILE A 134 -9.90 0.54 -2.94
N LYS A 135 -8.78 1.14 -2.48
CA LYS A 135 -8.54 2.57 -2.77
C LYS A 135 -8.50 2.85 -4.28
N TYR A 136 -8.27 1.84 -5.11
CA TYR A 136 -8.26 2.01 -6.56
C TYR A 136 -9.58 1.61 -7.22
N THR A 137 -10.25 0.55 -6.78
CA THR A 137 -11.42 0.01 -7.46
C THR A 137 -12.75 0.70 -7.12
N LYS A 138 -12.76 1.71 -6.23
CA LYS A 138 -13.97 2.50 -5.93
C LYS A 138 -14.24 3.57 -7.00
N PRO A 139 -15.51 3.93 -7.24
CA PRO A 139 -15.86 5.02 -8.14
C PRO A 139 -15.46 6.35 -7.50
N TYR A 140 -14.60 7.09 -8.18
CA TYR A 140 -14.22 8.46 -7.82
C TYR A 140 -15.08 9.45 -8.59
N TYR A 141 -15.46 10.51 -7.90
CA TYR A 141 -16.14 11.66 -8.47
C TYR A 141 -15.16 12.80 -8.61
N PHE A 142 -15.47 13.75 -9.49
CA PHE A 142 -14.59 14.87 -9.78
C PHE A 142 -15.26 16.19 -9.44
N ARG A 143 -14.52 17.04 -8.72
CA ARG A 143 -14.82 18.46 -8.57
C ARG A 143 -13.91 19.23 -9.51
N GLU A 144 -14.51 20.15 -10.25
CA GLU A 144 -13.79 21.04 -11.16
C GLU A 144 -12.58 21.67 -10.47
N VAL A 145 -11.51 21.79 -11.23
CA VAL A 145 -10.25 22.39 -10.80
C VAL A 145 -10.12 23.73 -11.52
N ASP A 146 -9.68 24.76 -10.80
CA ASP A 146 -9.31 26.06 -11.40
C ASP A 146 -7.99 25.99 -12.22
N MET A 147 -7.31 24.85 -12.27
CA MET A 147 -6.07 24.72 -13.04
C MET A 147 -6.35 24.27 -14.48
N PRO A 148 -5.79 24.96 -15.48
CA PRO A 148 -5.56 24.38 -16.79
C PRO A 148 -4.09 23.91 -16.83
N PRO A 149 -3.74 22.66 -16.51
CA PRO A 149 -2.38 22.24 -16.75
C PRO A 149 -2.24 21.93 -18.23
N SER A 150 -1.25 22.54 -18.88
CA SER A 150 -0.76 22.07 -20.17
C SER A 150 0.00 20.74 -20.00
N GLY A 151 0.12 19.96 -21.07
CA GLY A 151 0.82 18.67 -21.07
C GLY A 151 0.07 17.55 -20.34
N LEU A 152 0.82 16.55 -19.85
CA LEU A 152 0.28 15.29 -19.31
C LEU A 152 -0.81 15.47 -18.24
N ALA A 153 -0.68 16.45 -17.35
CA ALA A 153 -1.67 16.68 -16.30
C ALA A 153 -3.02 17.17 -16.88
N GLY A 154 -2.99 17.98 -17.93
CA GLY A 154 -4.20 18.41 -18.63
C GLY A 154 -4.88 17.28 -19.38
N GLU A 155 -4.09 16.40 -19.98
CA GLU A 155 -4.61 15.20 -20.65
C GLU A 155 -5.29 14.26 -19.66
N ILE A 156 -4.67 14.01 -18.50
CA ILE A 156 -5.26 13.20 -17.42
C ILE A 156 -6.58 13.81 -16.94
N ILE A 157 -6.62 15.12 -16.69
CA ILE A 157 -7.85 15.82 -16.25
C ILE A 157 -8.94 15.73 -17.32
N LYS A 158 -8.62 15.99 -18.58
CA LYS A 158 -9.59 15.88 -19.70
C LYS A 158 -10.16 14.46 -19.81
N TYR A 159 -9.31 13.45 -19.68
CA TYR A 159 -9.76 12.06 -19.68
C TYR A 159 -10.70 11.77 -18.51
N ILE A 160 -10.36 12.23 -17.29
CA ILE A 160 -11.21 12.09 -16.10
C ILE A 160 -12.55 12.76 -16.30
N GLN A 161 -12.57 14.01 -16.77
CA GLN A 161 -13.78 14.77 -17.06
C GLN A 161 -14.66 14.02 -18.06
N LEU A 162 -14.07 13.54 -19.18
CA LEU A 162 -14.78 12.76 -20.18
C LEU A 162 -15.38 11.46 -19.60
N GLN A 163 -14.65 10.73 -18.74
CA GLN A 163 -15.20 9.53 -18.11
C GLN A 163 -16.39 9.86 -17.20
N ILE A 164 -16.31 10.97 -16.47
CA ILE A 164 -17.35 11.40 -15.53
C ILE A 164 -18.57 11.98 -16.24
N GLU A 165 -18.39 12.70 -17.35
CA GLU A 165 -19.49 13.11 -18.22
C GLU A 165 -20.26 11.91 -18.76
N ASN A 166 -19.56 10.82 -19.09
CA ASN A 166 -20.18 9.61 -19.65
C ASN A 166 -20.80 8.68 -18.61
N GLN A 167 -20.18 8.54 -17.44
CA GLN A 167 -20.53 7.49 -16.46
C GLN A 167 -20.91 8.04 -15.07
N GLY A 168 -20.71 9.33 -14.81
CA GLY A 168 -20.89 9.97 -13.50
C GLY A 168 -19.73 9.75 -12.53
N PHE A 169 -18.79 8.86 -12.81
CA PHE A 169 -17.63 8.53 -11.98
C PHE A 169 -16.45 8.03 -12.82
N VAL A 170 -15.29 7.84 -12.19
CA VAL A 170 -14.10 7.25 -12.81
C VAL A 170 -13.41 6.28 -11.84
N TYR A 171 -12.82 5.20 -12.37
CA TYR A 171 -11.98 4.30 -11.59
C TYR A 171 -10.51 4.64 -11.77
N ILE A 172 -9.75 4.72 -10.67
CA ILE A 172 -8.32 5.02 -10.73
C ILE A 172 -7.53 4.00 -11.56
N PRO A 173 -7.76 2.67 -11.45
CA PRO A 173 -7.12 1.68 -12.32
C PRO A 173 -7.32 1.98 -13.79
N HIS A 174 -8.51 2.45 -14.20
CA HIS A 174 -8.78 2.75 -15.60
C HIS A 174 -7.95 3.92 -16.07
N ILE A 175 -7.83 4.99 -15.25
CA ILE A 175 -6.94 6.12 -15.55
C ILE A 175 -5.50 5.64 -15.67
N LEU A 176 -5.01 4.88 -14.67
CA LEU A 176 -3.63 4.40 -14.64
C LEU A 176 -3.34 3.49 -15.84
N THR A 177 -4.20 2.51 -16.13
CA THR A 177 -4.02 1.59 -17.26
C THR A 177 -4.09 2.32 -18.61
N HIS A 178 -5.01 3.28 -18.77
CA HIS A 178 -5.12 4.07 -19.99
C HIS A 178 -3.85 4.86 -20.26
N PHE A 179 -3.36 5.61 -19.27
CA PHE A 179 -2.17 6.45 -19.45
C PHE A 179 -0.86 5.66 -19.41
N ASP A 180 -0.78 4.52 -18.72
CA ASP A 180 0.38 3.62 -18.79
C ASP A 180 0.55 3.04 -20.20
N ALA A 181 -0.56 2.80 -20.93
CA ALA A 181 -0.50 2.34 -22.33
C ALA A 181 0.02 3.43 -23.30
N ILE A 182 -0.31 4.70 -23.04
CA ILE A 182 0.10 5.83 -23.87
C ILE A 182 1.51 6.31 -23.51
N TYR A 183 1.86 6.32 -22.22
CA TYR A 183 3.13 6.81 -21.68
C TYR A 183 3.80 5.78 -20.76
N PRO A 184 4.27 4.64 -21.31
CA PRO A 184 4.80 3.53 -20.49
C PRO A 184 6.00 3.92 -19.61
N PHE A 185 6.79 4.91 -20.02
CA PHE A 185 7.95 5.42 -19.27
C PHE A 185 7.62 6.52 -18.25
N GLN A 186 6.34 6.95 -18.14
CA GLN A 186 5.91 8.02 -17.22
C GLN A 186 4.99 7.53 -16.11
N LYS A 187 4.89 6.21 -15.88
CA LYS A 187 4.01 5.58 -14.88
C LYS A 187 4.04 6.25 -13.50
N LEU A 188 5.23 6.50 -12.95
CA LEU A 188 5.37 7.15 -11.64
C LEU A 188 4.76 8.55 -11.64
N LYS A 189 5.01 9.32 -12.70
CA LYS A 189 4.50 10.69 -12.86
C LYS A 189 2.97 10.71 -13.01
N ILE A 190 2.40 9.75 -13.75
CA ILE A 190 0.95 9.57 -13.86
C ILE A 190 0.34 9.30 -12.48
N GLN A 191 0.89 8.33 -11.74
CA GLN A 191 0.43 8.00 -10.38
C GLN A 191 0.52 9.21 -9.43
N GLU A 192 1.61 9.97 -9.48
CA GLU A 192 1.78 11.18 -8.68
C GLU A 192 0.74 12.26 -9.02
N LEU A 193 0.41 12.44 -10.30
CA LEU A 193 -0.59 13.41 -10.73
C LEU A 193 -1.99 13.01 -10.28
N VAL A 194 -2.37 11.74 -10.47
CA VAL A 194 -3.67 11.22 -10.02
C VAL A 194 -3.78 11.33 -8.49
N TYR A 195 -2.71 11.00 -7.76
CA TYR A 195 -2.69 11.15 -6.31
C TYR A 195 -2.80 12.61 -5.87
N LYS A 196 -2.16 13.56 -6.57
CA LYS A 196 -2.33 14.99 -6.28
C LYS A 196 -3.80 15.41 -6.38
N LEU A 197 -4.52 14.94 -7.41
CA LEU A 197 -5.95 15.20 -7.57
C LEU A 197 -6.79 14.61 -6.43
N ILE A 198 -6.44 13.41 -5.94
CA ILE A 198 -7.11 12.81 -4.78
C ILE A 198 -6.85 13.67 -3.53
N LYS A 199 -5.59 14.03 -3.29
CA LYS A 199 -5.18 14.78 -2.10
C LYS A 199 -5.76 16.19 -2.05
N SER A 200 -5.93 16.85 -3.20
CA SER A 200 -6.58 18.15 -3.29
C SER A 200 -8.10 18.09 -3.18
N GLY A 201 -8.69 16.89 -3.11
CA GLY A 201 -10.14 16.69 -3.09
C GLY A 201 -10.81 16.90 -4.44
N ASN A 202 -10.03 17.06 -5.52
CA ASN A 202 -10.58 17.12 -6.88
C ASN A 202 -11.09 15.75 -7.32
N LEU A 203 -10.38 14.67 -6.99
CA LEU A 203 -10.92 13.31 -7.04
C LEU A 203 -11.31 12.88 -5.63
N TYR A 204 -12.56 12.48 -5.43
CA TYR A 204 -13.06 12.10 -4.11
C TYR A 204 -13.98 10.89 -4.18
N LEU A 205 -14.08 10.20 -3.06
CA LEU A 205 -15.07 9.14 -2.86
C LEU A 205 -16.34 9.77 -2.28
N ASN A 206 -17.50 9.39 -2.81
CA ASN A 206 -18.81 9.73 -2.24
C ASN A 206 -19.22 8.67 -1.21
#